data_AF-A0A832SJY5-F1
#
_entry.id   AF-A0A832SJY5-F1
#
_cell.length_a   1.000
_cell.length_b   1.000
_cell.length_c   1.000
_cell.angle_alpha   90.00
_cell.angle_beta   90.00
_cell.angle_gamma   90.00
#
_symmetry.space_group_name_H-M   'P 1'
#
loop_
_entity.id
_entity.type
_entity.pdbx_description
1 polymer ?
#
loop_
_entity_poly.entity_id
_entity_poly.type
_entity_poly.pdbx_seq_one_letter_code
_entity_poly.pdbx_strand_id
1 'polypeptide(L)'
;MKLIKKGAEADIYTGVWKNYKSIFKIRKIKNYRNASLDSKIRKQRTIKESQILSQVKSFGIPSPLVYFVDLEKTMIVMQEIPGKPVHDLSELKIVQSSKEIGKLVGLLHKNGVMHGDLTTSNF
;
A
#
# COMPACT_ATOMS: atom_id res chain seq x y z
N MET A 1 6.57 16.00 8.61
CA MET A 1 6.50 14.93 7.58
C MET A 1 7.38 15.34 6.41
N LYS A 2 8.07 14.40 5.77
CA LYS A 2 8.92 14.66 4.60
C LYS A 2 8.41 13.84 3.42
N LEU A 3 8.18 14.49 2.27
CA LEU A 3 7.78 13.79 1.06
C LEU A 3 8.93 12.92 0.55
N ILE A 4 8.65 11.65 0.25
CA ILE A 4 9.64 10.70 -0.26
C ILE A 4 9.33 10.23 -1.68
N LYS A 5 8.06 10.10 -2.05
CA LYS A 5 7.67 9.68 -3.41
C LYS A 5 6.38 10.38 -3.82
N LYS A 6 6.37 10.97 -5.01
CA LYS A 6 5.15 11.43 -5.68
C LYS A 6 4.67 10.33 -6.61
N GLY A 7 3.51 9.76 -6.33
CA GLY A 7 2.87 8.77 -7.21
C GLY A 7 1.80 9.40 -8.10
N ALA A 8 1.32 8.65 -9.09
CA ALA A 8 0.15 9.05 -9.84
C ALA A 8 -1.09 9.14 -8.93
N GLU A 9 -1.30 8.15 -8.08
CA GLU A 9 -2.50 8.07 -7.24
C GLU A 9 -2.32 8.71 -5.85
N ALA A 10 -1.19 8.47 -5.21
CA ALA A 10 -0.93 8.92 -3.85
C ALA A 10 0.48 9.47 -3.72
N ASP A 11 0.63 10.44 -2.82
CA ASP A 11 1.93 10.92 -2.37
C ASP A 11 2.28 10.21 -1.06
N ILE A 12 3.54 9.80 -0.97
CA ILE A 12 4.07 9.07 0.18
C ILE A 12 4.99 10.02 0.96
N TYR A 13 4.70 10.16 2.25
CA TYR A 13 5.50 10.94 3.18
C TYR A 13 6.04 10.02 4.27
N THR A 14 7.25 10.31 4.76
CA THR A 14 7.82 9.69 5.96
C THR A 14 7.70 10.65 7.15
N GLY A 15 7.61 10.10 8.36
CA GLY A 15 7.53 10.87 9.59
C GLY A 15 7.45 9.96 10.82
N VAL A 16 7.03 10.53 11.94
CA VAL A 16 6.86 9.82 13.21
C VAL A 16 5.39 9.86 13.62
N TRP A 17 4.84 8.70 13.97
CA TRP A 17 3.49 8.55 14.53
C TRP A 17 3.59 7.89 15.90
N LYS A 18 3.21 8.59 16.97
CA LYS A 18 3.29 8.10 18.36
C LYS A 18 4.62 7.40 18.68
N ASN A 19 5.74 8.04 18.33
CA ASN A 19 7.13 7.55 18.49
C ASN A 19 7.58 6.43 17.54
N TYR A 20 6.75 6.00 16.59
CA TYR A 20 7.14 5.02 15.56
C TYR A 20 7.44 5.70 14.24
N LYS A 21 8.55 5.31 13.60
CA LYS A 21 8.85 5.69 12.22
C LYS A 21 7.77 5.12 11.29
N SER A 22 7.16 5.99 10.50
CA SER A 22 5.89 5.71 9.82
C SER A 22 5.83 6.31 8.42
N ILE A 23 5.03 5.66 7.58
CA ILE A 23 4.65 6.11 6.25
C ILE A 23 3.24 6.69 6.29
N PHE A 24 3.07 7.82 5.64
CA PHE A 24 1.79 8.49 5.45
C PHE A 24 1.51 8.50 3.95
N LYS A 25 0.51 7.72 3.54
CA LYS A 25 0.06 7.62 2.16
C LYS A 25 -1.19 8.47 1.98
N ILE A 26 -1.10 9.54 1.19
CA ILE A 26 -2.19 10.50 0.98
C ILE A 26 -2.64 10.45 -0.48
N ARG A 27 -3.92 10.12 -0.73
CA ARG A 27 -4.45 10.08 -2.11
C ARG A 27 -4.75 11.50 -2.61
N LYS A 28 -4.20 11.84 -3.78
CA LYS A 28 -4.36 13.16 -4.39
C LYS A 28 -5.70 13.31 -5.11
N ILE A 29 -6.26 14.52 -5.04
CA ILE A 29 -7.43 14.90 -5.83
C ILE A 29 -7.08 14.79 -7.32
N LYS A 30 -8.02 14.24 -8.10
CA LYS A 30 -7.94 14.21 -9.56
C LYS A 30 -8.90 15.22 -10.16
N ASN A 31 -8.38 16.39 -10.50
CA ASN A 31 -9.16 17.52 -11.04
C ASN A 31 -9.87 17.22 -12.37
N TYR A 32 -9.43 16.20 -13.10
CA TYR A 32 -10.09 15.75 -14.32
C TYR A 32 -11.40 14.96 -14.06
N ARG A 33 -11.69 14.58 -12.81
CA ARG A 33 -12.91 13.85 -12.41
C ARG A 33 -13.91 14.81 -11.79
N ASN A 34 -15.19 14.45 -11.85
CA ASN A 34 -16.20 15.09 -11.02
C ASN A 34 -15.81 14.96 -9.53
N ALA A 35 -15.95 16.05 -8.76
CA ALA A 35 -15.49 16.12 -7.38
C ALA A 35 -16.15 15.08 -6.46
N SER A 36 -17.46 14.82 -6.64
CA SER A 36 -18.19 13.83 -5.85
C SER A 36 -17.68 12.40 -6.13
N LEU A 37 -17.42 12.09 -7.40
CA LEU A 37 -16.88 10.81 -7.83
C LEU A 37 -15.45 10.62 -7.32
N ASP A 38 -14.59 11.63 -7.44
CA ASP A 38 -13.20 11.53 -6.97
C ASP A 38 -13.13 11.33 -5.46
N SER A 39 -13.93 12.08 -4.69
CA SER A 39 -14.04 11.92 -3.25
C SER A 39 -14.46 10.49 -2.88
N LYS A 40 -15.50 9.96 -3.54
CA LYS A 40 -15.98 8.58 -3.34
C LYS A 40 -14.88 7.56 -3.65
N ILE A 41 -14.21 7.67 -4.80
CA ILE A 41 -13.14 6.75 -5.21
C ILE A 41 -11.99 6.77 -4.20
N ARG A 42 -11.50 7.96 -3.81
CA ARG A 42 -10.39 8.06 -2.86
C ARG A 42 -10.75 7.46 -1.50
N LYS A 43 -11.93 7.79 -0.95
CA LYS A 43 -12.42 7.21 0.31
C LYS A 43 -12.52 5.69 0.23
N GLN A 44 -13.17 5.14 -0.80
CA GLN A 44 -13.33 3.70 -0.98
C GLN A 44 -11.99 2.98 -1.11
N ARG A 45 -11.05 3.51 -1.91
CA ARG A 45 -9.72 2.91 -2.06
C ARG A 45 -8.90 2.98 -0.77
N THR A 46 -9.00 4.07 -0.01
CA THR A 46 -8.34 4.20 1.30
C THR A 46 -8.86 3.17 2.30
N ILE A 47 -10.19 3.01 2.39
CA ILE A 47 -10.82 1.98 3.24
C ILE A 47 -10.35 0.59 2.81
N LYS A 48 -10.54 0.24 1.53
CA LYS A 48 -10.24 -1.09 1.01
C LYS A 48 -8.77 -1.47 1.20
N GLU A 49 -7.84 -0.55 0.92
CA GLU A 49 -6.42 -0.80 1.12
C GLU A 49 -6.10 -1.05 2.60
N SER A 50 -6.60 -0.21 3.51
CA SER A 50 -6.36 -0.39 4.95
C SER A 50 -6.92 -1.72 5.48
N GLN A 51 -8.11 -2.10 5.04
CA GLN A 51 -8.75 -3.36 5.45
C GLN A 51 -8.00 -4.56 4.92
N ILE A 52 -7.59 -4.56 3.64
CA ILE A 52 -6.82 -5.66 3.06
C ILE A 52 -5.48 -5.80 3.76
N LEU A 53 -4.73 -4.70 3.97
CA LEU A 53 -3.45 -4.74 4.68
C LEU A 53 -3.57 -5.36 6.08
N SER A 54 -4.58 -4.97 6.84
CA SER A 54 -4.84 -5.57 8.15
C SER A 54 -5.27 -7.04 8.06
N GLN A 55 -6.15 -7.38 7.11
CA GLN A 55 -6.71 -8.72 6.96
C GLN A 55 -5.64 -9.74 6.55
N VAL A 56 -4.81 -9.43 5.53
CA VAL A 56 -3.84 -10.39 4.98
C VAL A 56 -2.78 -10.81 5.99
N LYS A 57 -2.53 -9.99 7.01
CA LYS A 57 -1.64 -10.30 8.12
C LYS A 57 -2.10 -11.52 8.92
N SER A 58 -3.42 -11.69 9.07
CA SER A 58 -4.00 -12.88 9.73
C SER A 58 -3.78 -14.18 8.94
N PHE A 59 -3.49 -14.08 7.65
CA PHE A 59 -3.15 -15.23 6.80
C PHE A 59 -1.66 -15.57 6.83
N GLY A 60 -0.84 -14.82 7.57
CA GLY A 60 0.62 -14.99 7.58
C GLY A 60 1.34 -14.25 6.45
N ILE A 61 0.66 -13.34 5.74
CA ILE A 61 1.28 -12.52 4.69
C ILE A 61 1.96 -11.30 5.33
N PRO A 62 3.28 -11.10 5.10
CA PRO A 62 3.98 -9.93 5.60
C PRO A 62 3.45 -8.67 4.93
N SER A 63 2.86 -7.80 5.75
CA SER A 63 2.25 -6.53 5.32
C SER A 63 2.49 -5.46 6.39
N PRO A 64 2.57 -4.16 6.00
CA PRO A 64 2.69 -3.06 6.94
C PRO A 64 1.56 -3.06 7.97
N LEU A 65 1.89 -2.77 9.23
CA LEU A 65 0.86 -2.47 10.23
C LEU A 65 0.17 -1.14 9.89
N VAL A 66 -1.16 -1.15 9.87
CA VAL A 66 -1.97 0.08 9.76
C VAL A 66 -2.11 0.69 11.14
N TYR A 67 -1.59 1.89 11.33
CA TYR A 67 -1.65 2.61 12.60
C TYR A 67 -2.88 3.51 12.71
N PHE A 68 -3.27 4.15 11.61
CA PHE A 68 -4.39 5.08 11.59
C PHE A 68 -4.92 5.29 10.17
N VAL A 69 -6.22 5.58 10.04
CA VAL A 69 -6.88 5.87 8.77
C VAL A 69 -7.71 7.15 8.94
N ASP A 70 -7.46 8.14 8.09
CA ASP A 70 -8.18 9.41 8.04
C ASP A 70 -8.93 9.49 6.71
N LEU A 71 -10.26 9.37 6.76
CA LEU A 71 -11.09 9.38 5.55
C LEU A 71 -11.34 10.78 5.00
N GLU A 72 -11.23 11.82 5.83
CA GLU A 72 -11.40 13.20 5.39
C GLU A 72 -10.18 13.66 4.59
N LYS A 73 -8.98 13.31 5.07
CA LYS A 73 -7.72 13.54 4.34
C LYS A 73 -7.41 12.44 3.32
N THR A 74 -8.19 11.38 3.27
CA THR A 74 -7.93 10.18 2.44
C THR A 74 -6.51 9.64 2.63
N MET A 75 -6.11 9.52 3.89
CA MET A 75 -4.75 9.18 4.33
C MET A 75 -4.73 7.86 5.10
N ILE A 76 -3.68 7.08 4.89
CA ILE A 76 -3.32 5.93 5.73
C ILE A 76 -1.98 6.20 6.37
N VAL A 77 -1.90 6.03 7.70
CA VAL A 77 -0.66 5.99 8.46
C VAL A 77 -0.32 4.53 8.74
N MET A 78 0.85 4.10 8.30
CA MET A 78 1.28 2.70 8.39
C MET A 78 2.75 2.57 8.74
N GLN A 79 3.15 1.37 9.16
CA GLN A 79 4.52 1.01 9.43
C GLN A 79 5.42 1.28 8.22
N GLU A 80 6.58 1.89 8.46
CA GLU A 80 7.63 1.93 7.46
C GLU A 80 8.35 0.58 7.41
N ILE A 81 8.40 -0.02 6.21
CA ILE A 81 9.19 -1.23 5.95
C ILE A 81 10.51 -0.78 5.31
N PRO A 82 11.66 -0.98 5.98
CA PRO A 82 12.95 -0.70 5.38
C PRO A 82 13.24 -1.71 4.27
N GLY A 83 13.61 -1.22 3.09
CA GLY A 83 13.90 -2.09 1.95
C GLY A 83 13.89 -1.35 0.63
N LYS A 84 14.05 -2.11 -0.45
CA LYS A 84 13.91 -1.64 -1.83
C LYS A 84 12.74 -2.39 -2.47
N PRO A 85 11.94 -1.73 -3.32
CA PRO A 85 10.96 -2.41 -4.15
C PRO A 85 11.60 -3.51 -5.00
N VAL A 86 10.86 -4.58 -5.29
CA VAL A 86 11.38 -5.72 -6.06
C VAL A 86 11.88 -5.32 -7.45
N HIS A 87 11.23 -4.37 -8.13
CA HIS A 87 11.68 -3.90 -9.45
C HIS A 87 13.05 -3.21 -9.45
N ASP A 88 13.53 -2.73 -8.30
CA ASP A 88 14.85 -2.09 -8.17
C ASP A 88 15.97 -3.11 -7.86
N LEU A 89 15.65 -4.40 -7.80
CA LEU A 89 16.61 -5.47 -7.57
C LEU A 89 17.27 -5.94 -8.87
N SER A 90 18.38 -6.68 -8.76
CA SER A 90 18.99 -7.33 -9.93
C SER A 90 18.05 -8.38 -10.52
N GLU A 91 18.18 -8.66 -11.82
CA GLU A 91 17.33 -9.63 -12.54
C GLU A 91 17.26 -10.99 -11.84
N LEU A 92 18.41 -11.53 -11.41
CA LEU A 92 18.49 -12.79 -10.65
C LEU A 92 17.64 -12.75 -9.37
N LYS A 93 17.67 -11.61 -8.64
CA LYS A 93 16.88 -11.43 -7.42
C LYS A 93 15.40 -11.24 -7.73
N ILE A 94 15.04 -10.59 -8.84
CA ILE A 94 13.65 -10.46 -9.27
C ILE A 94 13.06 -11.84 -9.56
N VAL A 95 13.78 -12.71 -10.27
CA VAL A 95 13.34 -14.08 -10.56
C VAL A 95 13.16 -14.86 -9.26
N GLN A 96 14.11 -14.77 -8.33
CA GLN A 96 14.01 -15.43 -7.03
C GLN A 96 12.82 -14.92 -6.21
N SER A 97 12.64 -13.60 -6.12
CA SER A 97 11.52 -12.95 -5.42
C SER A 97 10.18 -13.29 -6.07
N SER A 98 10.11 -13.48 -7.39
CA SER A 98 8.88 -13.83 -8.10
C SER A 98 8.29 -15.15 -7.63
N LYS A 99 9.13 -16.12 -7.26
CA LYS A 99 8.69 -17.40 -6.69
C LYS A 99 8.02 -17.20 -5.33
N GLU A 100 8.60 -16.37 -4.46
CA GLU A 100 8.01 -16.04 -3.15
C GLU A 100 6.74 -15.20 -3.29
N ILE A 101 6.73 -14.20 -4.17
CA ILE A 101 5.53 -13.44 -4.53
C ILE A 101 4.42 -14.39 -4.99
N GLY A 102 4.72 -15.35 -5.86
CA GLY A 102 3.75 -16.34 -6.33
C GLY A 102 3.12 -17.16 -5.19
N LYS A 103 3.91 -17.56 -4.18
CA LYS A 103 3.39 -18.24 -2.98
C LYS A 103 2.48 -17.32 -2.17
N LEU A 104 2.88 -16.07 -1.95
CA LEU A 104 2.07 -15.08 -1.22
C LEU A 104 0.74 -14.79 -1.94
N VAL A 105 0.77 -14.68 -3.27
CA VAL A 105 -0.42 -14.52 -4.11
C VAL A 105 -1.32 -15.75 -4.03
N GLY A 106 -0.75 -16.96 -4.08
CA GLY A 106 -1.51 -18.19 -3.86
C GLY A 106 -2.21 -18.20 -2.50
N LEU A 107 -1.56 -17.68 -1.46
CA LEU A 107 -2.15 -17.56 -0.12
C LEU A 107 -3.25 -16.51 -0.06
N LEU A 108 -3.12 -15.37 -0.77
CA LEU A 108 -4.21 -14.41 -0.94
C LEU A 108 -5.44 -15.08 -1.57
N HIS A 109 -5.24 -15.77 -2.71
CA HIS A 109 -6.32 -16.41 -3.45
C HIS A 109 -6.98 -17.52 -2.64
N LYS A 110 -6.21 -18.33 -1.91
CA LYS A 110 -6.73 -19.38 -1.02
C LYS A 110 -7.67 -18.82 0.06
N ASN A 111 -7.45 -17.57 0.49
CA ASN A 111 -8.28 -16.88 1.47
C ASN A 111 -9.32 -15.93 0.82
N GLY A 112 -9.59 -16.08 -0.48
CA GLY A 112 -10.62 -15.31 -1.19
C GLY A 112 -10.26 -13.84 -1.44
N VAL A 113 -8.99 -13.46 -1.30
CA VAL A 113 -8.52 -12.08 -1.53
C VAL A 113 -7.87 -11.97 -2.91
N MET A 114 -8.35 -11.05 -3.74
CA MET A 114 -7.71 -10.69 -5.01
C MET A 114 -7.01 -9.33 -4.90
N HIS A 115 -5.73 -9.27 -5.29
CA HIS A 115 -4.94 -8.03 -5.21
C HIS A 115 -5.43 -6.96 -6.19
N GLY A 116 -5.75 -7.34 -7.43
CA GLY A 116 -6.27 -6.42 -8.47
C GLY A 116 -5.27 -5.45 -9.10
N ASP A 117 -3.99 -5.49 -8.70
CA ASP A 117 -2.90 -4.66 -9.24
C ASP A 117 -1.53 -5.29 -8.91
N LEU A 118 -1.31 -6.54 -9.37
CA LEU A 118 -0.12 -7.29 -9.01
C LEU A 118 1.08 -6.84 -9.86
N THR A 119 2.04 -6.14 -9.24
CA THR A 119 3.27 -5.67 -9.91
C THR A 119 4.48 -5.77 -8.97
N THR A 120 5.70 -5.80 -9.51
CA THR A 120 6.96 -5.76 -8.75
C THR A 120 7.24 -4.40 -8.08
N SER A 121 6.36 -3.40 -8.26
CA SER A 121 6.40 -2.14 -7.51
C SER A 121 5.66 -2.21 -6.17
N ASN A 122 4.86 -3.25 -5.96
CA ASN A 122 4.00 -3.43 -4.79
C ASN A 122 4.59 -4.37 -3.72
N PHE A 123 5.81 -4.89 -3.93
CA PHE A 123 6.56 -5.78 -3.04
C PHE A 123 7.96 -5.25 -2.78
#